data_AF-A0A357JGC0-F1
#
_entry.id   AF-A0A357JGC0-F1
#
_cell.length_a   1.000
_cell.length_b   1.000
_cell.length_c   1.000
_cell.angle_alpha   90.00
_cell.angle_beta   90.00
_cell.angle_gamma   90.00
#
_symmetry.space_group_name_H-M   'P 1'
#
loop_
_entity.id
_entity.type
_entity.pdbx_description
1 polymer ?
#
loop_
_entity_poly.entity_id
_entity_poly.type
_entity_poly.pdbx_seq_one_letter_code
_entity_poly.pdbx_strand_id
1 'polypeptide(L)'
;RVVSEVLESNGSSSMATVCSGTMALMDAGVQLTKPVSGIAMGLISDADSGKYAVLSDILGDEDHLGDMDFKVTGTADGITACQMDIKVKG
;
A
#
# COMPACT_ATOMS: atom_id res chain seq x y z
N ARG A 1 -22.08 -5.27 0.62
CA ARG A 1 -21.14 -5.27 -0.54
C ARG A 1 -20.37 -3.96 -0.48
N VAL A 2 -19.05 -4.00 -0.53
CA VAL A 2 -18.21 -2.79 -0.65
C VAL A 2 -17.89 -2.59 -2.13
N VAL A 3 -17.99 -1.35 -2.59
CA VAL A 3 -17.54 -0.92 -3.92
C VAL A 3 -16.52 0.19 -3.69
N SER A 4 -15.40 0.12 -4.39
CA SER A 4 -14.36 1.15 -4.35
C SER A 4 -14.12 1.61 -5.77
N GLU A 5 -14.27 2.92 -5.99
CA GLU A 5 -14.03 3.58 -7.27
C GLU A 5 -12.89 4.56 -7.06
N VAL A 6 -11.83 4.42 -7.86
CA VAL A 6 -10.66 5.30 -7.83
C VAL A 6 -10.98 6.49 -8.73
N LEU A 7 -11.37 7.61 -8.12
CA LEU A 7 -11.73 8.83 -8.85
C LEU A 7 -10.49 9.60 -9.35
N GLU A 8 -9.39 9.49 -8.61
CA GLU A 8 -8.07 10.02 -8.94
C GLU A 8 -7.01 9.00 -8.52
N SER A 9 -5.92 8.91 -9.28
CA SER A 9 -4.87 7.92 -9.03
C SER A 9 -3.48 8.53 -9.20
N ASN A 10 -2.75 8.64 -8.10
CA ASN A 10 -1.35 9.05 -8.10
C ASN A 10 -0.46 8.17 -7.19
N GLY A 11 -0.89 6.94 -6.92
CA GLY A 11 -0.19 6.01 -6.04
C GLY A 11 -1.16 5.26 -5.12
N SER A 12 -0.78 4.05 -4.73
CA SER A 12 -1.38 3.31 -3.59
C SER A 12 -2.91 3.15 -3.61
N SER A 13 -3.56 3.16 -4.77
CA SER A 13 -5.04 3.17 -4.88
C SER A 13 -5.69 1.95 -4.20
N SER A 14 -5.07 0.78 -4.28
CA SER A 14 -5.54 -0.42 -3.58
C SER A 14 -5.45 -0.31 -2.05
N MET A 15 -4.46 0.42 -1.52
CA MET A 15 -4.33 0.63 -0.08
C MET A 15 -5.32 1.69 0.40
N ALA A 16 -5.56 2.72 -0.41
CA ALA A 16 -6.64 3.67 -0.20
C ALA A 16 -8.01 2.97 -0.17
N THR A 17 -8.26 2.00 -1.06
CA THR A 17 -9.47 1.16 -1.04
C THR A 17 -9.66 0.46 0.30
N VAL A 18 -8.59 -0.04 0.93
CA VAL A 18 -8.66 -0.68 2.25
C VAL A 18 -9.07 0.33 3.32
N CYS A 19 -8.43 1.51 3.34
CA CYS A 19 -8.77 2.58 4.28
C CYS A 19 -10.22 3.05 4.10
N SER A 20 -10.64 3.34 2.86
CA SER A 20 -12.01 3.78 2.57
C SER A 20 -13.03 2.68 2.86
N GLY A 21 -12.69 1.42 2.59
CA GLY A 21 -13.55 0.27 2.86
C GLY A 21 -13.79 0.09 4.36
N THR A 22 -12.73 0.22 5.17
CA THR A 22 -12.84 0.21 6.64
C THR A 22 -13.76 1.32 7.12
N MET A 23 -13.56 2.56 6.68
CA MET A 23 -14.41 3.69 7.07
C MET A 23 -15.87 3.50 6.64
N ALA A 24 -16.11 3.04 5.40
CA ALA A 24 -17.45 2.79 4.88
C ALA A 24 -18.19 1.66 5.63
N LEU A 25 -17.48 0.61 6.03
CA LEU A 25 -18.05 -0.47 6.85
C LEU A 25 -18.42 0.02 8.25
N MET A 26 -17.58 0.86 8.86
CA MET A 26 -17.87 1.49 10.15
C MET A 26 -19.09 2.40 10.07
N ASP A 27 -19.17 3.26 9.04
CA ASP A 27 -20.30 4.17 8.81
C ASP A 27 -21.61 3.40 8.56
N ALA A 28 -21.55 2.28 7.83
CA ALA A 28 -22.69 1.39 7.62
C ALA A 28 -23.12 0.59 8.87
N GLY A 29 -22.45 0.77 10.02
CA GLY A 29 -22.76 0.09 11.27
C GLY A 29 -22.28 -1.36 11.34
N VAL A 30 -21.37 -1.79 10.46
CA VAL A 30 -20.79 -3.13 10.51
C VAL A 30 -19.83 -3.22 11.70
N GLN A 31 -20.06 -4.19 12.57
CA GLN A 31 -19.21 -4.44 13.73
C GLN A 31 -17.91 -5.14 13.31
N LEU A 32 -16.92 -4.34 12.89
CA LEU A 32 -15.55 -4.82 12.65
C LEU A 32 -14.89 -5.18 13.98
N THR A 33 -14.11 -6.26 14.00
CA THR A 33 -13.29 -6.60 15.18
C THR A 33 -12.24 -5.52 15.46
N LYS A 34 -11.56 -5.02 14.41
CA LYS A 34 -10.56 -3.95 14.45
C LYS A 34 -10.50 -3.22 13.09
N PRO A 35 -10.17 -1.90 13.06
CA PRO A 35 -9.92 -1.18 11.82
C PRO A 35 -8.69 -1.71 11.09
N VAL A 36 -8.75 -1.70 9.76
CA VAL A 36 -7.62 -2.04 8.88
C VAL A 36 -7.24 -0.83 8.03
N SER A 37 -5.96 -0.53 7.94
CA SER A 37 -5.38 0.45 7.01
C SER A 37 -4.34 -0.22 6.11
N GLY A 38 -3.90 0.48 5.06
CA GLY A 38 -2.81 0.03 4.20
C GLY A 38 -1.91 1.16 3.74
N ILE A 39 -0.71 0.81 3.28
CA ILE A 39 0.29 1.72 2.72
C ILE A 39 1.12 1.02 1.63
N ALA A 40 1.59 1.78 0.65
CA ALA A 40 2.56 1.31 -0.34
C ALA A 40 3.94 1.88 0.00
N MET A 41 4.96 1.04 -0.08
CA MET A 41 6.33 1.34 0.27
C MET A 41 7.21 1.09 -0.96
N GLY A 42 8.15 1.99 -1.22
CA GLY A 42 9.12 1.86 -2.30
C GLY A 42 10.48 1.43 -1.81
N LEU A 43 11.28 0.86 -2.71
CA LEU A 43 12.71 0.68 -2.54
C LEU A 43 13.44 1.31 -3.72
N ILE A 44 14.50 2.06 -3.45
CA ILE A 44 15.50 2.45 -4.45
C ILE A 44 16.83 1.90 -3.98
N SER A 45 17.55 1.21 -4.86
CA SER A 45 18.83 0.59 -4.60
C SER A 45 19.86 0.95 -5.68
N ASP A 46 21.10 1.15 -5.24
CA ASP A 46 22.25 1.35 -6.10
C ASP A 46 23.11 0.09 -6.06
N ALA A 47 23.15 -0.64 -7.17
CA ALA A 47 23.88 -1.90 -7.28
C ALA A 47 25.40 -1.73 -7.17
N ASP A 48 25.95 -0.59 -7.58
CA ASP A 48 27.39 -0.35 -7.58
C ASP A 48 27.90 0.03 -6.18
N SER A 49 27.14 0.84 -5.45
CA SER A 49 27.50 1.27 -4.10
C SER A 49 26.90 0.44 -2.97
N GLY A 50 25.92 -0.42 -3.27
CA GLY A 50 25.17 -1.22 -2.31
C GLY A 50 24.24 -0.42 -1.40
N LYS A 51 24.04 0.88 -1.68
CA LYS A 51 23.15 1.75 -0.91
C LYS A 51 21.70 1.48 -1.29
N TYR A 52 20.80 1.65 -0.33
CA TYR A 52 19.37 1.62 -0.59
C TYR A 52 18.62 2.65 0.27
N ALA A 53 17.44 3.03 -0.19
CA ALA A 53 16.50 3.89 0.51
C ALA A 53 15.10 3.28 0.44
N VAL A 54 14.40 3.28 1.57
CA VAL A 54 12.99 2.89 1.65
C VAL A 54 12.14 4.16 1.63
N LEU A 55 11.15 4.19 0.75
CA LEU A 55 10.21 5.30 0.60
C LEU A 55 8.84 4.89 1.16
N SER A 56 8.22 5.76 1.95
CA SER A 56 6.88 5.53 2.50
C SER A 56 5.86 6.31 1.68
N ASP A 57 4.72 5.67 1.38
CA ASP A 57 3.60 6.25 0.63
C ASP A 57 4.01 6.79 -0.75
N ILE A 58 4.51 5.88 -1.57
CA ILE A 58 5.08 6.23 -2.87
C ILE A 58 4.06 6.82 -3.85
N LEU A 59 4.51 7.81 -4.59
CA LEU A 59 3.85 8.32 -5.78
C LEU A 59 3.93 7.31 -6.93
N GLY A 60 3.08 7.48 -7.94
CA GLY A 60 3.16 6.68 -9.17
C GLY A 60 4.52 6.77 -9.87
N ASP A 61 5.17 7.93 -9.82
CA ASP A 61 6.50 8.13 -10.40
C ASP A 61 7.60 7.42 -9.59
N GLU A 62 7.50 7.43 -8.26
CA GLU A 62 8.45 6.73 -7.37
C GLU A 62 8.31 5.22 -7.49
N ASP A 63 7.09 4.72 -7.70
CA ASP A 63 6.83 3.32 -8.06
C ASP A 63 7.45 2.98 -9.42
N HIS A 64 7.24 3.82 -10.43
CA HIS A 64 7.75 3.56 -11.79
C HIS A 64 9.29 3.54 -11.85
N LEU A 65 9.94 4.42 -11.11
CA LEU A 65 11.40 4.57 -11.08
C LEU A 65 12.08 3.69 -10.03
N GLY A 66 11.34 3.19 -9.05
CA GLY A 66 11.85 2.36 -7.96
C GLY A 66 12.04 0.89 -8.34
N ASP A 67 12.73 0.19 -7.45
CA ASP A 67 13.12 -1.22 -7.60
C ASP A 67 12.11 -2.20 -7.00
N MET A 68 11.24 -1.72 -6.12
CA MET A 68 10.21 -2.52 -5.45
C MET A 68 9.00 -1.66 -5.11
N ASP A 69 7.83 -2.26 -5.24
CA ASP A 69 6.56 -1.79 -4.67
C ASP A 69 6.07 -2.83 -3.66
N PHE A 70 6.13 -2.46 -2.39
CA PHE A 70 5.68 -3.28 -1.28
C PHE A 70 4.43 -2.66 -0.65
N LYS A 71 3.29 -3.31 -0.88
CA LYS A 71 2.01 -2.92 -0.31
C LYS A 71 1.68 -3.79 0.90
N VAL A 72 1.30 -3.17 2.00
CA VAL A 72 0.97 -3.87 3.25
C VAL A 72 -0.28 -3.30 3.87
N THR A 73 -1.13 -4.19 4.42
CA THR A 73 -2.33 -3.81 5.15
C THR A 73 -2.35 -4.48 6.52
N GLY A 74 -2.95 -3.83 7.51
CA GLY A 74 -3.01 -4.38 8.85
C GLY A 74 -3.90 -3.61 9.81
N THR A 75 -4.07 -4.22 10.97
CA THR A 75 -4.57 -3.56 12.18
C THR A 75 -3.38 -3.09 13.00
N ALA A 76 -3.61 -2.39 14.11
CA ALA A 76 -2.54 -2.06 15.06
C ALA A 76 -1.80 -3.29 15.62
N ASP A 77 -2.43 -4.47 15.60
CA ASP A 77 -1.90 -5.69 16.22
C ASP A 77 -1.31 -6.69 15.23
N GLY A 78 -1.35 -6.40 13.92
CA GLY A 78 -0.80 -7.33 12.94
C GLY A 78 -1.21 -7.07 11.51
N ILE A 79 -0.49 -7.75 10.62
CA ILE A 79 -0.65 -7.70 9.17
C ILE A 79 -1.83 -8.58 8.75
N THR A 80 -2.66 -8.07 7.85
CA THR A 80 -3.81 -8.79 7.29
C THR A 80 -3.59 -9.20 5.83
N ALA A 81 -2.79 -8.44 5.07
CA ALA A 81 -2.36 -8.79 3.72
C ALA A 81 -1.04 -8.08 3.37
N CYS A 82 -0.30 -8.66 2.44
CA CYS A 82 0.83 -8.02 1.79
C CYS A 82 0.86 -8.38 0.30
N GLN A 83 1.42 -7.50 -0.50
CA GLN A 83 1.74 -7.70 -1.91
C GLN A 83 3.13 -7.11 -2.14
N MET A 84 4.00 -7.86 -2.80
CA MET A 84 5.36 -7.43 -3.12
C MET A 84 5.56 -7.60 -4.63
N ASP A 85 5.81 -6.50 -5.31
CA ASP A 85 6.22 -6.46 -6.71
C ASP A 85 7.70 -6.04 -6.77
N ILE A 86 8.54 -6.93 -7.30
CA ILE A 86 9.99 -6.71 -7.39
C ILE A 86 10.31 -6.44 -8.86
N LYS A 87 10.87 -5.26 -9.13
CA LYS A 87 11.16 -4.77 -10.48
C LYS A 87 12.61 -4.97 -10.91
N VAL A 88 13.49 -5.26 -9.95
CA VAL A 88 14.88 -5.64 -10.24
C VAL A 88 14.95 -7.01 -10.90
N LYS A 89 15.85 -7.15 -11.87
CA LYS A 89 16.19 -8.47 -12.42
C LYS A 89 16.91 -9.25 -11.33
N GLY A 90 16.36 -10.42 -10.98
CA GLY A 90 17.02 -11.39 -10.11
C GLY A 90 18.32 -11.94 -10.70
#